data_AF-A0A6P2ESJ7-F1
#
_entry.id   AF-A0A6P2ESJ7-F1
#
_cell.length_a   1.000
_cell.length_b   1.000
_cell.length_c   1.000
_cell.angle_alpha   90.00
_cell.angle_beta   90.00
_cell.angle_gamma   90.00
#
_symmetry.space_group_name_H-M   'P 1'
#
loop_
_entity.id
_entity.type
_entity.pdbx_description
1 polymer ?
#
loop_
_entity_poly.entity_id
_entity_poly.type
_entity_poly.pdbx_seq_one_letter_code
_entity_poly.pdbx_strand_id
1 'polypeptide(L)'
;MTEDNALNVLRAMPAWADLEDLDPAEASRIETAARQLAMLDDTALRRVVVRYIEEERLAHGEFGVSAASRLYVLTRFVYAAPARAAGGVARFAAFHGIPAGEGWVDEQWPWSEQGGHLKLTSRFGGYFGDEYLALDELDAFRERYGRRVH
;
A
#
# COMPACT_ATOMS: atom_id res chain seq x y z
N MET A 1 -5.78 11.33 15.28
CA MET A 1 -5.12 12.06 14.18
C MET A 1 -6.20 12.70 13.32
N THR A 2 -6.04 13.96 12.92
CA THR A 2 -7.01 14.61 11.99
C THR A 2 -6.79 14.14 10.56
N GLU A 3 -7.78 14.31 9.69
CA GLU A 3 -7.66 13.94 8.27
C GLU A 3 -6.60 14.76 7.54
N ASP A 4 -6.46 16.05 7.85
CA ASP A 4 -5.40 16.89 7.27
C ASP A 4 -4.00 16.41 7.68
N ASN A 5 -3.83 16.04 8.95
CA ASN A 5 -2.56 15.48 9.41
C ASN A 5 -2.26 14.14 8.74
N ALA A 6 -3.27 13.27 8.60
CA ALA A 6 -3.13 12.01 7.90
C ALA A 6 -2.75 12.19 6.44
N LEU A 7 -3.40 13.12 5.74
CA LEU A 7 -3.07 13.43 4.36
C LEU A 7 -1.62 13.94 4.22
N ASN A 8 -1.17 14.80 5.15
CA ASN A 8 0.22 15.24 5.17
C ASN A 8 1.20 14.08 5.44
N VAL A 9 0.85 13.14 6.32
CA VAL A 9 1.65 11.92 6.54
C VAL A 9 1.72 11.09 5.27
N LEU A 10 0.60 10.89 4.58
CA LEU A 10 0.56 10.13 3.32
C LEU A 10 1.40 10.79 2.21
N ARG A 11 1.32 12.11 2.06
CA ARG A 11 2.15 12.87 1.10
C ARG A 11 3.64 12.80 1.43
N ALA A 12 3.98 12.89 2.71
CA ALA A 12 5.37 12.86 3.18
C ALA A 12 5.98 11.45 3.24
N MET A 13 5.15 10.40 3.11
CA MET A 13 5.62 9.04 2.99
C MET A 13 6.47 8.91 1.73
N PRO A 14 7.68 8.33 1.82
CA PRO A 14 8.45 8.03 0.61
C PRO A 14 7.64 7.12 -0.32
N ALA A 15 7.73 7.35 -1.62
CA ALA A 15 7.13 6.43 -2.59
C ALA A 15 7.99 5.18 -2.66
N TRP A 16 7.43 4.03 -2.35
CA TRP A 16 8.13 2.74 -2.42
C TRP A 16 8.70 2.46 -3.82
N ALA A 17 8.04 2.94 -4.88
CA ALA A 17 8.55 2.83 -6.25
C ALA A 17 9.82 3.65 -6.53
N ASP A 18 10.11 4.67 -5.71
CA ASP A 18 11.25 5.58 -5.88
C ASP A 18 12.45 5.18 -4.98
N LEU A 19 12.32 4.11 -4.18
CA LEU A 19 13.40 3.64 -3.30
C LEU A 19 14.46 2.88 -4.10
N GLU A 20 15.66 3.46 -4.19
CA GLU A 20 16.85 2.75 -4.64
C GLU A 20 17.32 1.74 -3.57
N ASP A 21 17.59 0.50 -3.99
CA ASP A 21 18.16 -0.58 -3.17
C ASP A 21 17.49 -0.90 -1.81
N LEU A 22 16.25 -0.44 -1.59
CA LEU A 22 15.55 -0.55 -0.31
C LEU A 22 16.35 0.09 0.84
N ASP A 23 16.75 1.35 0.66
CA ASP A 23 17.41 2.15 1.71
C ASP A 23 16.70 1.96 3.07
N PRO A 24 17.40 1.43 4.10
CA PRO A 24 16.82 1.20 5.42
C PRO A 24 16.18 2.45 6.06
N ALA A 25 16.73 3.64 5.79
CA ALA A 25 16.19 4.89 6.35
C ALA A 25 14.83 5.23 5.72
N GLU A 26 14.73 5.17 4.39
CA GLU A 26 13.48 5.44 3.67
C GLU A 26 12.44 4.34 3.93
N ALA A 27 12.85 3.07 3.98
CA ALA A 27 11.97 1.97 4.36
C ALA A 27 11.37 2.17 5.77
N SER A 28 12.19 2.60 6.74
CA SER A 28 11.73 2.93 8.10
C SER A 28 10.75 4.11 8.12
N ARG A 29 10.92 5.11 7.23
CA ARG A 29 9.98 6.21 7.07
C ARG A 29 8.64 5.75 6.49
N ILE A 30 8.64 4.83 5.52
CA ILE A 30 7.42 4.20 5.00
C ILE A 30 6.71 3.42 6.12
N GLU A 31 7.43 2.56 6.85
CA GLU A 31 6.89 1.80 7.98
C GLU A 31 6.25 2.69 9.04
N THR A 32 6.91 3.81 9.37
CA THR A 32 6.42 4.77 10.36
C THR A 32 5.14 5.47 9.88
N ALA A 33 5.13 5.93 8.63
CA ALA A 33 3.96 6.58 8.04
C ALA A 33 2.77 5.61 7.95
N ALA A 34 3.01 4.38 7.46
CA ALA A 34 1.98 3.35 7.37
C ALA A 34 1.39 3.01 8.75
N ARG A 35 2.22 2.92 9.79
CA ARG A 35 1.76 2.70 11.18
C ARG A 35 0.90 3.84 11.70
N GLN A 36 1.27 5.09 11.43
CA GLN A 36 0.47 6.25 11.84
C GLN A 36 -0.89 6.26 11.13
N LEU A 37 -0.91 6.02 9.81
CA LEU A 37 -2.12 5.97 9.01
C LEU A 37 -3.03 4.79 9.39
N ALA A 38 -2.45 3.66 9.80
CA ALA A 38 -3.17 2.50 10.32
C ALA A 38 -3.88 2.75 11.68
N MET A 39 -3.71 3.92 12.31
CA MET A 39 -4.49 4.30 13.49
C MET A 39 -5.85 4.92 13.14
N LEU A 40 -6.08 5.29 11.89
CA LEU A 40 -7.39 5.80 11.44
C LEU A 40 -8.38 4.66 11.32
N ASP A 41 -9.66 4.90 11.64
CA ASP A 41 -10.72 3.98 11.25
C ASP A 41 -10.86 3.88 9.72
N ASP A 42 -11.51 2.82 9.23
CA ASP A 42 -11.63 2.57 7.79
C ASP A 42 -12.34 3.71 7.04
N THR A 43 -13.28 4.41 7.68
CA THR A 43 -14.02 5.49 7.03
C THR A 43 -13.12 6.72 6.86
N ALA A 44 -12.37 7.08 7.91
CA ALA A 44 -11.41 8.18 7.87
C ALA A 44 -10.25 7.87 6.90
N LEU A 45 -9.71 6.65 6.95
CA LEU A 45 -8.66 6.22 6.02
C LEU A 45 -9.12 6.33 4.56
N ARG A 46 -10.32 5.83 4.25
CA ARG A 46 -10.89 5.91 2.91
C ARG A 46 -11.05 7.35 2.43
N ARG A 47 -11.52 8.28 3.29
CA ARG A 47 -11.64 9.71 2.95
C ARG A 47 -10.28 10.33 2.63
N VAL A 48 -9.24 10.01 3.42
CA VAL A 48 -7.87 10.48 3.18
C VAL A 48 -7.34 9.95 1.84
N VAL A 49 -7.57 8.67 1.53
CA VAL A 49 -7.14 8.06 0.26
C VAL A 49 -7.84 8.70 -0.94
N VAL A 50 -9.17 8.90 -0.87
CA VAL A 50 -9.93 9.59 -1.93
C VAL A 50 -9.34 10.97 -2.19
N ARG A 51 -9.17 11.77 -1.13
CA ARG A 51 -8.64 13.12 -1.25
C ARG A 51 -7.22 13.13 -1.82
N TYR A 52 -6.37 12.19 -1.40
CA TYR A 52 -5.02 12.06 -1.94
C TYR A 52 -5.02 11.78 -3.45
N ILE A 53 -5.84 10.84 -3.92
CA ILE A 53 -5.93 10.50 -5.35
C ILE A 53 -6.42 11.71 -6.16
N GLU A 54 -7.45 12.41 -5.68
CA GLU A 54 -8.01 13.59 -6.36
C GLU A 54 -6.97 14.71 -6.48
N GLU A 55 -6.23 15.00 -5.41
CA GLU A 55 -5.22 16.04 -5.40
C GLU A 55 -4.01 15.69 -6.28
N GLU A 56 -3.56 14.43 -6.29
CA GLU A 56 -2.46 13.99 -7.16
C GLU A 56 -2.85 14.09 -8.64
N ARG A 57 -4.07 13.64 -9.00
CA ARG A 57 -4.59 13.79 -10.37
C ARG A 57 -4.72 15.25 -10.78
N LEU A 58 -5.17 16.12 -9.87
CA LEU A 58 -5.28 17.56 -10.14
C LEU A 58 -3.90 18.21 -10.34
N ALA A 59 -2.91 17.83 -9.52
CA ALA A 59 -1.57 18.42 -9.56
C ALA A 59 -0.74 17.93 -10.76
N HIS A 60 -0.89 16.66 -11.15
CA HIS A 60 -0.02 16.01 -12.13
C HIS A 60 -0.73 15.63 -13.44
N GLY A 61 -2.05 15.76 -13.51
CA GLY A 61 -2.86 15.36 -14.67
C GLY A 61 -3.20 13.87 -14.71
N GLU A 62 -2.53 13.04 -13.90
CA GLU A 62 -2.72 11.60 -13.80
C GLU A 62 -2.37 11.07 -12.39
N PHE A 63 -2.76 9.83 -12.07
CA PHE A 63 -2.36 9.17 -10.84
C PHE A 63 -1.09 8.32 -11.07
N GLY A 64 0.07 8.94 -10.84
CA GLY A 64 1.38 8.36 -11.17
C GLY A 64 1.81 7.18 -10.30
N VAL A 65 2.79 6.41 -10.78
CA VAL A 65 3.32 5.19 -10.13
C VAL A 65 3.83 5.46 -8.71
N SER A 66 4.49 6.59 -8.45
CA SER A 66 4.98 6.94 -7.12
C SER A 66 3.82 7.10 -6.13
N ALA A 67 2.74 7.78 -6.52
CA ALA A 67 1.53 7.93 -5.72
C ALA A 67 0.80 6.59 -5.53
N ALA A 68 0.69 5.79 -6.59
CA ALA A 68 0.13 4.44 -6.55
C ALA A 68 0.88 3.53 -5.57
N SER A 69 2.21 3.56 -5.60
CA SER A 69 3.07 2.73 -4.74
C SER A 69 2.86 3.03 -3.26
N ARG A 70 2.61 4.29 -2.89
CA ARG A 70 2.28 4.69 -1.51
C ARG A 70 1.00 4.02 -1.02
N LEU A 71 -0.05 4.06 -1.84
CA LEU A 71 -1.32 3.45 -1.50
C LEU A 71 -1.24 1.93 -1.48
N TYR A 72 -0.51 1.33 -2.41
CA TYR A 72 -0.28 -0.12 -2.47
C TYR A 72 0.35 -0.67 -1.19
N VAL A 73 1.42 -0.03 -0.71
CA VAL A 73 2.07 -0.45 0.55
C VAL A 73 1.17 -0.18 1.76
N LEU A 74 0.47 0.95 1.78
CA LEU A 74 -0.44 1.29 2.88
C LEU A 74 -1.57 0.27 3.03
N THR A 75 -2.26 -0.08 1.95
CA THR A 75 -3.38 -1.04 1.97
C THR A 75 -2.96 -2.38 2.60
N ARG A 76 -1.81 -2.92 2.18
CA ARG A 76 -1.29 -4.21 2.68
C ARG A 76 -0.74 -4.15 4.10
N PHE A 77 -0.34 -2.96 4.53
CA PHE A 77 0.06 -2.74 5.92
C PHE A 77 -1.17 -2.74 6.85
N VAL A 78 -2.22 -2.03 6.46
CA VAL A 78 -3.44 -1.81 7.27
C VAL A 78 -4.26 -3.08 7.43
N TYR A 79 -4.38 -3.87 6.36
CA TYR A 79 -5.23 -5.06 6.35
C TYR A 79 -4.42 -6.34 6.57
N ALA A 80 -5.06 -7.35 7.16
CA ALA A 80 -4.42 -8.62 7.53
C ALA A 80 -4.23 -9.57 6.31
N ALA A 81 -3.75 -9.03 5.20
CA ALA A 81 -3.51 -9.79 3.97
C ALA A 81 -2.46 -10.89 4.24
N PRO A 82 -2.73 -12.15 3.88
CA PRO A 82 -1.83 -13.26 4.14
C PRO A 82 -0.69 -13.30 3.10
N ALA A 83 0.47 -13.81 3.52
CA ALA A 83 1.60 -14.04 2.62
C ALA A 83 1.34 -15.11 1.54
N ARG A 84 0.25 -15.89 1.67
CA ARG A 84 -0.22 -16.83 0.67
C ARG A 84 -1.74 -16.83 0.62
N ALA A 85 -2.30 -16.35 -0.49
CA ALA A 85 -3.71 -16.50 -0.85
C ALA A 85 -3.85 -17.34 -2.11
N ALA A 86 -5.02 -17.94 -2.33
CA ALA A 86 -5.32 -18.63 -3.58
C ALA A 86 -5.24 -17.65 -4.77
N GLY A 87 -4.60 -18.06 -5.86
CA GLY A 87 -4.48 -17.27 -7.08
C GLY A 87 -5.81 -17.13 -7.82
N GLY A 88 -5.97 -16.04 -8.58
CA GLY A 88 -7.22 -15.72 -9.30
C GLY A 88 -8.12 -14.70 -8.58
N VAL A 89 -7.69 -14.25 -7.41
CA VAL A 89 -8.26 -13.12 -6.70
C VAL A 89 -7.94 -11.82 -7.47
N ALA A 90 -8.90 -10.89 -7.52
CA ALA A 90 -8.81 -9.65 -8.31
C ALA A 90 -7.44 -8.97 -8.17
N ARG A 91 -6.70 -8.86 -9.28
CA ARG A 91 -5.44 -8.12 -9.34
C ARG A 91 -5.76 -6.66 -9.55
N PHE A 92 -5.77 -5.90 -8.47
CA PHE A 92 -6.01 -4.45 -8.51
C PHE A 92 -4.82 -3.66 -9.01
N ALA A 93 -3.64 -4.29 -9.03
CA ALA A 93 -2.39 -3.67 -9.34
C ALA A 93 -1.54 -4.55 -10.24
N ALA A 94 -0.82 -3.90 -11.15
CA ALA A 94 0.11 -4.54 -12.06
C ALA A 94 1.58 -4.33 -11.65
N PHE A 95 1.82 -4.31 -10.33
CA PHE A 95 3.17 -4.30 -9.77
C PHE A 95 3.90 -5.59 -10.12
N HIS A 96 5.11 -5.46 -10.64
CA HIS A 96 5.97 -6.57 -11.00
C HIS A 96 6.78 -7.05 -9.79
N GLY A 97 7.00 -8.36 -9.71
CA GLY A 97 7.78 -8.97 -8.64
C GLY A 97 6.97 -9.48 -7.44
N ILE A 98 5.62 -9.39 -7.47
CA ILE A 98 4.76 -10.03 -6.48
C ILE A 98 5.02 -11.54 -6.50
N PRO A 99 5.49 -12.16 -5.40
CA PRO A 99 5.70 -13.60 -5.34
C PRO A 99 4.40 -14.36 -5.61
N ALA A 100 4.44 -15.30 -6.54
CA ALA A 100 3.30 -16.14 -6.90
C ALA A 100 3.80 -17.51 -7.38
N GLY A 101 2.92 -18.50 -7.34
CA GLY A 101 3.19 -19.85 -7.85
C GLY A 101 1.91 -20.54 -8.31
N GLU A 102 1.97 -21.86 -8.48
CA GLU A 102 0.81 -22.63 -8.93
C GLU A 102 -0.37 -22.48 -7.96
N GLY A 103 -1.37 -21.70 -8.38
CA GLY A 103 -2.59 -21.48 -7.62
C GLY A 103 -2.46 -20.57 -6.38
N TRP A 104 -1.37 -19.81 -6.23
CA TRP A 104 -1.23 -18.87 -5.10
C TRP A 104 -0.51 -17.56 -5.47
N VAL A 105 -0.77 -16.52 -4.67
CA VAL A 105 -0.10 -15.20 -4.71
C VAL A 105 0.15 -14.70 -3.30
N ASP A 106 1.23 -13.95 -3.10
CA ASP A 106 1.54 -13.25 -1.85
C ASP A 106 0.82 -11.90 -1.80
N GLU A 107 -0.29 -11.86 -1.05
CA GLU A 107 -1.11 -10.65 -0.89
C GLU A 107 -0.55 -9.69 0.16
N GLN A 108 0.44 -10.13 0.96
CA GLN A 108 1.10 -9.31 1.96
C GLN A 108 2.26 -8.50 1.37
N TRP A 109 2.83 -8.96 0.26
CA TRP A 109 3.94 -8.32 -0.43
C TRP A 109 3.65 -6.83 -0.75
N PRO A 110 4.52 -5.88 -0.34
CA PRO A 110 5.95 -6.04 -0.16
C PRO A 110 6.41 -6.20 1.30
N TRP A 111 5.47 -6.49 2.21
CA TRP A 111 5.74 -6.65 3.63
C TRP A 111 6.06 -8.10 3.99
N SER A 112 6.98 -8.30 4.93
CA SER A 112 7.20 -9.60 5.56
C SER A 112 7.15 -9.46 7.08
N GLU A 113 6.62 -10.47 7.76
CA GLU A 113 6.65 -10.52 9.22
C GLU A 113 8.07 -10.86 9.71
N GLN A 114 8.62 -10.02 10.56
CA GLN A 114 9.89 -10.22 11.25
C GLN A 114 9.73 -9.85 12.73
N GLY A 115 9.91 -10.83 13.62
CA GLY A 115 9.79 -10.61 15.06
C GLY A 115 8.41 -10.10 15.50
N GLY A 116 7.33 -10.50 14.81
CA GLY A 116 5.96 -10.05 15.10
C GLY A 116 5.60 -8.68 14.53
N HIS A 117 6.46 -8.08 13.71
CA HIS A 117 6.21 -6.81 13.04
C HIS A 117 6.31 -6.94 11.53
N LEU A 118 5.45 -6.22 10.80
CA LEU A 118 5.65 -6.06 9.37
C LEU A 118 6.85 -5.17 9.08
N LYS A 119 7.73 -5.66 8.21
CA LYS A 119 8.90 -4.97 7.68
C LYS A 119 8.81 -4.87 6.17
N LEU A 120 9.18 -3.71 5.62
CA LEU A 120 9.27 -3.54 4.18
C LEU A 120 10.53 -4.26 3.72
N THR A 121 10.38 -5.40 3.05
CA THR A 121 11.53 -6.27 2.71
C THR A 121 11.76 -6.38 1.20
N SER A 122 10.79 -5.95 0.40
CA SER A 122 10.83 -6.15 -1.03
C SER A 122 10.99 -4.85 -1.80
N ARG A 123 11.76 -4.92 -2.88
CA ARG A 123 12.03 -3.81 -3.80
C ARG A 123 10.91 -3.70 -4.81
N PHE A 124 10.66 -2.48 -5.30
CA PHE A 124 9.78 -2.28 -6.43
C PHE A 124 10.40 -2.86 -7.71
N GLY A 125 9.66 -3.76 -8.36
CA GLY A 125 10.12 -4.46 -9.56
C GLY A 125 9.63 -3.87 -10.89
N GLY A 126 8.87 -2.77 -10.84
CA GLY A 126 8.20 -2.16 -11.99
C GLY A 126 6.67 -2.14 -11.87
N TYR A 127 6.01 -1.37 -12.72
CA TYR A 127 4.56 -1.31 -12.86
C TYR A 127 4.20 -1.36 -14.35
N PHE A 128 3.41 -2.35 -14.76
CA PHE A 128 3.06 -2.56 -16.16
C PHE A 128 1.58 -2.83 -16.35
N GLY A 129 0.84 -1.89 -16.91
CA GLY A 129 -0.56 -2.12 -17.24
C GLY A 129 -1.39 -0.87 -17.05
N ASP A 130 -2.69 -1.10 -16.84
CA ASP A 130 -3.68 -0.04 -16.65
C ASP A 130 -3.46 0.71 -15.32
N GLU A 131 -4.20 1.81 -15.14
CA GLU A 131 -4.17 2.61 -13.93
C GLU A 131 -4.47 1.77 -12.67
N TYR A 132 -3.74 2.06 -11.58
CA TYR A 132 -3.90 1.35 -10.32
C TYR A 132 -5.23 1.70 -9.64
N LEU A 133 -6.07 0.68 -9.39
CA LEU A 133 -7.39 0.83 -8.77
C LEU A 133 -7.31 0.87 -7.24
N ALA A 134 -6.68 1.92 -6.71
CA ALA A 134 -6.32 2.00 -5.29
C ALA A 134 -7.51 1.95 -4.32
N LEU A 135 -8.64 2.58 -4.67
CA LEU A 135 -9.84 2.57 -3.84
C LEU A 135 -10.55 1.22 -3.85
N ASP A 136 -10.63 0.58 -5.02
CA ASP A 136 -11.22 -0.74 -5.15
C ASP A 136 -10.39 -1.78 -4.40
N GLU A 137 -9.06 -1.67 -4.44
CA GLU A 137 -8.18 -2.51 -3.64
C GLU A 137 -8.41 -2.32 -2.14
N LEU A 138 -8.45 -1.06 -1.67
CA LEU A 138 -8.68 -0.73 -0.27
C LEU A 138 -10.01 -1.34 0.24
N ASP A 139 -11.09 -1.13 -0.49
CA ASP A 139 -12.42 -1.62 -0.13
C ASP A 139 -12.47 -3.17 -0.16
N ALA A 140 -11.83 -3.81 -1.15
CA ALA A 140 -11.77 -5.26 -1.26
C ALA A 140 -10.91 -5.92 -0.16
N PHE A 141 -9.79 -5.30 0.21
CA PHE A 141 -8.92 -5.79 1.30
C PHE A 141 -9.60 -5.68 2.65
N ARG A 142 -10.32 -4.57 2.88
CA ARG A 142 -11.15 -4.39 4.08
C ARG A 142 -12.16 -5.52 4.23
N GLU A 143 -12.93 -5.79 3.16
CA GLU A 143 -13.96 -6.82 3.17
C GLU A 143 -13.38 -8.23 3.34
N ARG A 144 -12.28 -8.52 2.65
CA ARG A 144 -11.72 -9.88 2.59
C ARG A 144 -10.89 -10.26 3.80
N TYR A 145 -10.07 -9.34 4.32
CA TYR A 145 -9.06 -9.65 5.33
C TYR A 145 -9.31 -9.00 6.68
N GLY A 146 -10.10 -7.93 6.72
CA GLY A 146 -10.25 -7.12 7.93
C GLY A 146 -8.94 -6.42 8.33
N ARG A 147 -9.03 -5.55 9.33
CA ARG A 147 -7.88 -4.78 9.82
C ARG A 147 -6.88 -5.69 10.53
N ARG A 148 -5.58 -5.40 10.31
CA ARG A 148 -4.50 -6.00 11.09
C ARG A 148 -4.55 -5.44 12.52
N VAL A 149 -4.39 -6.33 13.49
CA VAL A 149 -4.21 -5.94 14.90
C VAL A 149 -2.74 -5.60 15.09
N HIS A 150 -2.43 -4.37 15.50
CA HIS A 150 -1.08 -3.84 15.68
C HIS A 150 -0.68 -3.75 17.15
#